data_AF-Q2KWR1-F1
#
_entry.id   AF-Q2KWR1-F1
#
_cell.length_a   1.000
_cell.length_b   1.000
_cell.length_c   1.000
_cell.angle_alpha   90.00
_cell.angle_beta   90.00
_cell.angle_gamma   90.00
#
_symmetry.space_group_name_H-M   'P 1'
#
loop_
_entity.id
_entity.type
_entity.pdbx_description
1 polymer ?
#
loop_
_entity_poly.entity_id
_entity_poly.type
_entity_poly.pdbx_seq_one_letter_code
_entity_poly.pdbx_strand_id
1 'polypeptide(L)'
;MAGSLFDPPPKRTPVRVNTLAWVFEALEREPAYARRKMFGCEAAYLDERLHLLAADRGGSFDGLLVCTSQEHHPSLMAAFPGLHPHPELRKWLYLPQSHEDFEALAAAIVSLARARDARIGVAPRPKKRRLG
;
A
#
# COMPACT_ATOMS: atom_id res chain seq x y z
N MET A 1 42.26 4.88 1.47
CA MET A 1 42.37 4.11 2.72
C MET A 1 41.62 2.80 2.52
N ALA A 2 42.34 1.67 2.52
CA ALA A 2 41.77 0.35 2.28
C ALA A 2 41.05 -0.15 3.55
N GLY A 3 39.80 -0.61 3.41
CA GLY A 3 39.09 -1.29 4.50
C GLY A 3 39.81 -2.59 4.88
N SER A 4 39.80 -2.93 6.16
CA SER A 4 40.50 -4.09 6.70
C SER A 4 39.76 -5.37 6.31
N LEU A 5 40.50 -6.41 5.92
CA LEU A 5 39.93 -7.74 5.59
C LEU A 5 39.17 -8.37 6.79
N PHE A 6 39.35 -7.82 7.99
CA PHE A 6 38.72 -8.27 9.23
C PHE A 6 37.56 -7.38 9.71
N ASP A 7 37.11 -6.42 8.91
CA ASP A 7 35.90 -5.67 9.25
C ASP A 7 34.71 -6.65 9.30
N PRO A 8 33.94 -6.68 10.41
CA PRO A 8 32.78 -7.55 10.51
C PRO A 8 31.79 -7.19 9.39
N PRO A 9 31.14 -8.17 8.76
CA PRO A 9 30.15 -7.89 7.74
C PRO A 9 29.10 -6.93 8.32
N PRO A 10 28.66 -5.93 7.55
CA PRO A 10 27.68 -4.97 8.04
C PRO A 10 26.47 -5.74 8.59
N LYS A 11 26.04 -5.38 9.81
CA LYS A 11 24.89 -6.01 10.46
C LYS A 11 23.70 -5.94 9.52
N ARG A 12 23.29 -7.10 8.98
CA ARG A 12 22.08 -7.22 8.17
C ARG A 12 20.89 -7.00 9.09
N THR A 13 20.28 -5.82 9.02
CA THR A 13 19.00 -5.59 9.70
C THR A 13 17.97 -6.54 9.09
N PRO A 14 17.24 -7.33 9.89
CA PRO A 14 16.22 -8.22 9.35
C PRO A 14 15.18 -7.38 8.60
N VAL A 15 14.78 -7.87 7.42
CA VAL A 15 13.75 -7.23 6.61
C VAL A 15 12.45 -7.32 7.40
N ARG A 16 11.92 -6.18 7.86
CA ARG A 16 10.63 -6.13 8.53
C ARG A 16 9.53 -6.58 7.55
N VAL A 17 8.86 -7.67 7.90
CA VAL A 17 7.65 -8.13 7.23
C VAL A 17 6.49 -7.29 7.77
N ASN A 18 5.64 -6.80 6.87
CA ASN A 18 4.47 -6.02 7.26
C ASN A 18 3.38 -6.98 7.75
N THR A 19 2.89 -6.79 8.97
CA THR A 19 1.90 -7.69 9.58
C THR A 19 0.55 -7.69 8.87
N LEU A 20 0.22 -6.63 8.12
CA LEU A 20 -1.02 -6.49 7.35
C LEU A 20 -0.88 -6.98 5.90
N ALA A 21 0.26 -7.56 5.51
CA ALA A 21 0.46 -8.03 4.13
C ALA A 21 -0.53 -9.12 3.71
N TRP A 22 -1.14 -9.84 4.66
CA TRP A 22 -2.17 -10.87 4.43
C TRP A 22 -3.37 -10.35 3.62
N VAL A 23 -3.69 -9.05 3.71
CA VAL A 23 -4.81 -8.45 2.95
C VAL A 23 -4.62 -8.59 1.44
N PHE A 24 -3.39 -8.82 0.97
CA PHE A 24 -3.10 -9.00 -0.45
C PHE A 24 -3.13 -10.45 -0.94
N GLU A 25 -3.33 -11.43 -0.07
CA GLU A 25 -3.38 -12.86 -0.48
C GLU A 25 -4.42 -13.13 -1.58
N ALA A 26 -5.52 -12.38 -1.60
CA ALA A 26 -6.53 -12.47 -2.67
C ALA A 26 -6.02 -11.94 -4.03
N LEU A 27 -5.07 -11.00 -4.02
CA LEU A 27 -4.49 -10.41 -5.22
C LEU A 27 -3.30 -11.21 -5.75
N GLU A 28 -2.61 -11.98 -4.91
CA GLU A 28 -1.43 -12.77 -5.31
C GLU A 28 -1.72 -13.81 -6.41
N ARG A 29 -3.00 -14.16 -6.61
CA ARG A 29 -3.46 -15.06 -7.69
C ARG A 29 -3.73 -14.35 -9.02
N GLU A 30 -3.70 -13.03 -9.05
CA GLU A 30 -3.95 -12.25 -10.26
C GLU A 30 -2.67 -12.17 -11.11
N PRO A 31 -2.73 -12.48 -12.42
CA PRO A 31 -1.54 -12.52 -13.28
C PRO A 31 -0.86 -11.15 -13.44
N ALA A 32 -1.60 -10.06 -13.25
CA ALA A 32 -1.10 -8.69 -13.33
C ALA A 32 -0.69 -8.11 -11.95
N TYR A 33 -0.66 -8.94 -10.91
CA TYR A 33 -0.29 -8.50 -9.57
C TYR A 33 1.22 -8.35 -9.41
N ALA A 34 1.63 -7.25 -8.79
CA ALA A 34 2.98 -7.08 -8.29
C ALA A 34 2.97 -6.47 -6.89
N ARG A 35 3.76 -7.05 -5.98
CA ARG A 35 4.04 -6.47 -4.66
C ARG A 35 5.36 -5.72 -4.68
N ARG A 36 5.37 -4.47 -4.23
CA ARG A 36 6.58 -3.63 -4.15
C ARG A 36 6.63 -2.91 -2.81
N LYS A 37 7.83 -2.69 -2.27
CA LYS A 37 8.01 -1.85 -1.07
C LYS A 37 7.85 -0.37 -1.42
N MET A 38 7.03 0.36 -0.67
CA MET A 38 6.83 1.80 -0.82
C MET A 38 6.60 2.45 0.54
N PHE A 39 7.32 3.53 0.87
CA PHE A 39 7.25 4.18 2.19
C PHE A 39 7.50 3.24 3.39
N GLY A 40 8.32 2.19 3.21
CA GLY A 40 8.54 1.18 4.24
C GLY A 40 7.33 0.25 4.49
N CYS A 41 6.34 0.29 3.60
CA CYS A 41 5.10 -0.49 3.61
C CYS A 41 5.03 -1.43 2.40
N GLU A 42 4.02 -2.29 2.35
CA GLU A 42 3.75 -3.16 1.20
C GLU A 42 2.74 -2.53 0.27
N ALA A 43 3.09 -2.35 -0.99
CA ALA A 43 2.20 -1.79 -2.01
C ALA A 43 1.78 -2.86 -3.02
N ALA A 44 0.49 -2.93 -3.29
CA ALA A 44 -0.12 -3.79 -4.29
C ALA A 44 -0.34 -3.02 -5.59
N TYR A 45 0.23 -3.56 -6.66
CA TYR A 45 0.04 -3.10 -8.02
C TYR A 45 -0.79 -4.12 -8.79
N LEU A 46 -1.69 -3.62 -9.63
CA LEU A 46 -2.43 -4.39 -10.64
C LEU A 46 -2.30 -3.64 -11.95
N ASP A 47 -1.94 -4.34 -13.02
CA ASP A 47 -1.82 -3.74 -14.36
C ASP A 47 -0.84 -2.53 -14.38
N GLU A 48 0.27 -2.66 -13.63
CA GLU A 48 1.28 -1.61 -13.37
C GLU A 48 0.74 -0.32 -12.70
N ARG A 49 -0.50 -0.31 -12.23
CA ARG A 49 -1.10 0.79 -11.45
C ARG A 49 -0.97 0.49 -9.97
N LEU A 50 -0.82 1.53 -9.14
CA LEU A 50 -0.77 1.40 -7.68
C LEU A 50 -2.20 1.42 -7.13
N HIS A 51 -2.67 0.32 -6.56
CA HIS A 51 -4.04 0.18 -6.05
C HIS A 51 -4.13 0.37 -4.54
N LEU A 52 -3.32 -0.37 -3.79
CA LEU A 52 -3.42 -0.43 -2.33
C LEU A 52 -2.05 -0.39 -1.68
N LEU A 53 -2.00 0.02 -0.42
CA LEU A 53 -0.80 -0.06 0.40
C LEU A 53 -1.18 -0.49 1.83
N ALA A 54 -0.63 -1.61 2.28
CA ALA A 54 -0.78 -2.12 3.64
C ALA A 54 0.36 -1.54 4.48
N ALA A 55 0.04 -0.91 5.61
CA ALA A 55 0.99 -0.20 6.46
C ALA A 55 0.83 -0.61 7.92
N ASP A 56 1.92 -0.97 8.59
CA ASP A 56 1.95 -1.42 10.00
C ASP A 56 2.97 -0.59 10.80
N ARG A 57 3.06 0.70 10.51
CA ARG A 57 4.12 1.61 10.98
C ARG A 57 3.68 2.44 12.19
N GLY A 58 2.42 2.37 12.59
CA GLY A 58 1.82 3.24 13.61
C GLY A 58 1.43 4.62 13.07
N GLY A 59 0.65 5.34 13.86
CA GLY A 59 0.16 6.69 13.51
C GLY A 59 -0.77 6.67 12.29
N SER A 60 -0.53 7.55 11.32
CA SER A 60 -1.32 7.61 10.08
C SER A 60 -1.05 6.44 9.12
N PHE A 61 0.01 5.66 9.37
CA PHE A 61 0.45 4.55 8.52
C PHE A 61 0.23 3.21 9.23
N ASP A 62 -0.98 3.00 9.75
CA ASP A 62 -1.36 1.79 10.49
C ASP A 62 -2.73 1.27 10.04
N GLY A 63 -2.76 0.62 8.88
CA GLY A 63 -3.98 0.18 8.21
C GLY A 63 -3.81 0.00 6.71
N LEU A 64 -4.92 0.16 5.99
CA LEU A 64 -4.99 0.00 4.55
C LEU A 64 -5.20 1.35 3.87
N LEU A 65 -4.28 1.70 2.97
CA LEU A 65 -4.38 2.88 2.13
C LEU A 65 -4.97 2.51 0.78
N VAL A 66 -5.93 3.31 0.32
CA VAL A 66 -6.58 3.18 -0.99
C VAL A 66 -6.03 4.25 -1.91
N CYS A 67 -5.26 3.82 -2.91
CA CYS A 67 -4.63 4.72 -3.86
C CYS A 67 -5.66 5.10 -4.94
N THR A 68 -6.24 6.29 -4.77
CA THR A 68 -7.30 6.86 -5.61
C THR A 68 -7.01 8.32 -5.96
N SER A 69 -7.76 8.89 -6.90
CA SER A 69 -7.89 10.34 -7.10
C SER A 69 -8.94 10.94 -6.14
N GLN A 70 -8.84 12.24 -5.85
CA GLN A 70 -9.78 12.97 -4.98
C GLN A 70 -11.21 13.00 -5.53
N GLU A 71 -11.37 12.99 -6.86
CA GLU A 71 -12.69 12.97 -7.52
C GLU A 71 -13.54 11.74 -7.13
N HIS A 72 -12.91 10.64 -6.75
CA HIS A 72 -13.59 9.41 -6.34
C HIS A 72 -13.79 9.31 -4.82
N HIS A 73 -13.26 10.24 -4.01
CA HIS A 73 -13.37 10.20 -2.56
C HIS A 73 -14.83 10.13 -2.09
N PRO A 74 -15.76 11.00 -2.55
CA PRO A 74 -17.14 10.95 -2.08
C PRO A 74 -17.82 9.61 -2.36
N SER A 75 -17.58 9.03 -3.55
CA SER A 75 -18.17 7.75 -3.94
C SER A 75 -17.62 6.58 -3.13
N LEU A 76 -16.30 6.56 -2.87
CA LEU A 76 -15.67 5.51 -2.09
C LEU A 76 -16.05 5.61 -0.60
N MET A 77 -16.08 6.81 -0.04
CA MET A 77 -16.47 7.02 1.36
C MET A 77 -17.96 6.72 1.59
N ALA A 78 -18.82 6.97 0.59
CA ALA A 78 -20.23 6.56 0.67
C ALA A 78 -20.40 5.03 0.62
N ALA A 79 -19.53 4.32 -0.12
CA ALA A 79 -19.55 2.87 -0.18
C ALA A 79 -18.90 2.20 1.04
N PHE A 80 -17.93 2.86 1.67
CA PHE A 80 -17.18 2.35 2.83
C PHE A 80 -17.08 3.45 3.90
N PRO A 81 -18.01 3.48 4.87
CA PRO A 81 -18.06 4.52 5.90
C PRO A 81 -16.80 4.64 6.76
N GLY A 82 -15.99 3.57 6.86
CA GLY A 82 -14.70 3.57 7.56
C GLY A 82 -13.52 4.16 6.77
N LEU A 83 -13.73 4.60 5.52
CA LEU A 83 -12.71 5.29 4.74
C LEU A 83 -12.70 6.79 5.04
N HIS A 84 -11.50 7.31 5.27
CA HIS A 84 -11.26 8.72 5.48
C HIS A 84 -10.09 9.21 4.62
N PRO A 85 -10.02 10.51 4.27
CA PRO A 85 -8.83 11.08 3.67
C PRO A 85 -7.60 10.83 4.54
N HIS A 86 -6.53 10.33 3.95
CA HIS A 86 -5.31 10.06 4.72
C HIS A 86 -4.73 11.38 5.29
N PRO A 87 -4.35 11.45 6.58
CA PRO A 87 -3.92 12.69 7.24
C PRO A 87 -2.74 13.39 6.53
N GLU A 88 -1.72 12.61 6.15
CA GLU A 88 -0.52 13.10 5.45
C GLU A 88 -0.66 13.05 3.92
N LEU A 89 -1.11 11.91 3.38
CA LEU A 89 -1.30 11.68 1.95
C LEU A 89 -2.73 12.02 1.50
N ARG A 90 -3.20 13.25 1.72
CA ARG A 90 -4.59 13.74 1.48
C ARG A 90 -5.21 13.47 0.10
N LYS A 91 -4.43 12.98 -0.84
CA LYS A 91 -4.85 12.50 -2.16
C LYS A 91 -5.47 11.09 -2.11
N TRP A 92 -5.13 10.30 -1.11
CA TRP A 92 -5.55 8.92 -0.94
C TRP A 92 -6.52 8.79 0.24
N LEU A 93 -7.27 7.69 0.24
CA LEU A 93 -8.10 7.30 1.37
C LEU A 93 -7.36 6.29 2.25
N TYR A 94 -7.85 6.14 3.46
CA TYR A 94 -7.25 5.38 4.53
C TYR A 94 -8.34 4.70 5.36
N LEU A 95 -8.12 3.41 5.63
CA LEU A 95 -8.88 2.61 6.59
C LEU A 95 -7.91 2.26 7.76
N PRO A 96 -8.13 2.81 8.97
CA PRO A 96 -7.30 2.49 10.13
C PRO A 96 -7.42 1.02 10.53
N GLN A 97 -6.31 0.39 10.92
CA GLN A 97 -6.30 -0.97 11.47
C GLN A 97 -7.14 -1.09 12.75
N SER A 98 -7.21 -0.02 13.53
CA SER A 98 -8.00 0.05 14.77
C SER A 98 -9.51 0.12 14.54
N HIS A 99 -9.98 0.23 13.29
CA HIS A 99 -11.41 0.22 12.99
C HIS A 99 -12.00 -1.16 13.32
N GLU A 100 -13.19 -1.19 13.96
CA GLU A 100 -13.83 -2.43 14.41
C GLU A 100 -14.04 -3.44 13.26
N ASP A 101 -14.53 -2.95 12.12
CA ASP A 101 -14.75 -3.76 10.92
C ASP A 101 -13.54 -3.81 9.96
N PHE A 102 -12.32 -3.58 10.44
CA PHE A 102 -11.14 -3.45 9.58
C PHE A 102 -11.00 -4.61 8.59
N GLU A 103 -11.06 -5.85 9.07
CA GLU A 103 -10.84 -7.04 8.23
C GLU A 103 -11.89 -7.16 7.13
N ALA A 104 -13.17 -6.94 7.46
CA ALA A 104 -14.28 -7.02 6.52
C ALA A 104 -14.21 -5.91 5.46
N LEU A 105 -13.96 -4.67 5.89
CA LEU A 105 -13.81 -3.53 4.98
C LEU A 105 -12.57 -3.68 4.10
N ALA A 106 -11.43 -4.13 4.65
CA ALA A 106 -10.22 -4.39 3.90
C ALA A 106 -10.44 -5.45 2.83
N ALA A 107 -11.09 -6.57 3.17
CA ALA A 107 -11.41 -7.63 2.20
C ALA A 107 -12.33 -7.13 1.07
N ALA A 108 -13.30 -6.28 1.38
CA ALA A 108 -14.19 -5.68 0.37
C ALA A 108 -13.45 -4.70 -0.55
N ILE A 109 -12.58 -3.85 0.01
CA ILE A 109 -11.72 -2.93 -0.76
C ILE A 109 -10.74 -3.70 -1.66
N VAL A 110 -10.13 -4.78 -1.15
CA VAL A 110 -9.27 -5.67 -1.94
C VAL A 110 -10.05 -6.30 -3.08
N SER A 111 -11.30 -6.69 -2.84
CA SER A 111 -12.19 -7.23 -3.88
C SER A 111 -12.49 -6.19 -4.97
N LEU A 112 -12.68 -4.91 -4.62
CA LEU A 112 -12.81 -3.83 -5.62
C LEU A 112 -11.54 -3.64 -6.44
N ALA A 113 -10.37 -3.64 -5.80
CA ALA A 113 -9.10 -3.55 -6.50
C ALA A 113 -8.94 -4.73 -7.47
N ARG A 114 -9.24 -5.95 -7.02
CA ARG A 114 -9.24 -7.17 -7.84
C ARG A 114 -10.24 -7.11 -9.00
N ALA A 115 -11.38 -6.45 -8.82
CA ALA A 115 -12.36 -6.22 -9.90
C ALA A 115 -11.96 -5.11 -10.87
N ARG A 116 -10.80 -4.47 -10.69
CA ARG A 116 -10.32 -3.31 -11.47
C ARG A 116 -11.34 -2.17 -11.46
N ASP A 117 -11.94 -1.92 -10.29
CA ASP A 117 -12.84 -0.78 -10.11
C ASP A 117 -12.13 0.52 -10.53
N ALA A 118 -12.74 1.27 -11.44
CA ALA A 118 -12.13 2.46 -12.04
C ALA A 118 -11.78 3.56 -11.02
N ARG A 119 -12.37 3.51 -9.82
CA ARG A 119 -12.10 4.47 -8.73
C ARG A 119 -10.77 4.19 -8.03
N ILE A 120 -10.23 2.98 -8.11
CA ILE A 120 -9.01 2.57 -7.42
C ILE A 120 -7.91 2.28 -8.45
N GLY A 121 -6.68 2.68 -8.14
CA GLY A 121 -5.55 2.47 -9.02
C GLY A 121 -5.10 3.79 -9.63
N VAL A 122 -3.94 4.27 -9.19
CA VAL A 122 -3.30 5.46 -9.76
C VAL A 122 -2.09 5.05 -10.58
N ALA A 123 -1.89 5.71 -11.73
CA ALA A 123 -0.68 5.51 -12.50
C ALA A 123 0.54 5.95 -11.65
N PRO A 124 1.54 5.08 -11.43
CA PRO A 124 2.75 5.49 -10.75
C PRO A 124 3.40 6.60 -11.56
N ARG A 125 3.81 7.69 -10.90
CA ARG A 125 4.57 8.73 -11.59
C ARG A 125 5.87 8.11 -12.11
N PRO A 126 6.21 8.26 -13.40
CA PRO A 126 7.45 7.71 -13.92
C PRO A 126 8.62 8.31 -13.13
N LYS A 127 9.43 7.45 -12.51
CA LYS A 127 10.68 7.88 -11.87
C LYS A 127 11.54 8.47 -12.99
N LYS A 128 11.79 9.79 -12.97
CA LYS A 128 12.84 10.39 -13.80
C LYS A 128 14.12 9.62 -13.49
N ARG A 129 14.63 8.89 -14.47
CA ARG A 129 15.88 8.14 -14.38
C ARG A 129 16.96 9.17 -14.09
N ARG A 130 17.48 9.22 -12.86
CA ARG A 130 18.67 10.01 -12.56
C ARG A 130 19.82 9.26 -13.21
N LEU A 131 20.12 9.61 -14.47
CA LEU A 131 21.37 9.23 -15.10
C LEU A 131 22.47 9.87 -14.24
N GLY A 132 23.18 9.04 -13.50
CA GLY A 132 24.47 9.37 -12.91
C GLY A 132 25.57 8.87 -13.82
#